data_AF-A0A831TUU3-F1
#
_entry.id   AF-A0A831TUU3-F1
#
_cell.length_a   1.000
_cell.length_b   1.000
_cell.length_c   1.000
_cell.angle_alpha   90.00
_cell.angle_beta   90.00
_cell.angle_gamma   90.00
#
_symmetry.space_group_name_H-M   'P 1'
#
loop_
_entity.id
_entity.type
_entity.pdbx_description
1 polymer ?
#
loop_
_entity_poly.entity_id
_entity_poly.type
_entity_poly.pdbx_seq_one_letter_code
_entity_poly.pdbx_strand_id
1 'polypeptide(L)' 'IVLVTEWDEFRRVDWGKLARVVRRRFVLDGRNCLDPAALAAHGFEVCGIGW' A
#
# COMPACT_ATOMS: atom_id res chain seq x y z
N ILE A 1 0.10 1.68 7.23
CA ILE A 1 -1.07 2.22 6.50
C ILE A 1 -2.11 1.11 6.45
N VAL A 2 -3.39 1.42 6.59
CA VAL A 2 -4.47 0.43 6.44
C VAL A 2 -5.45 0.96 5.41
N LEU A 3 -5.71 0.17 4.37
CA LEU A 3 -6.69 0.50 3.34
C LEU A 3 -8.00 -0.23 3.63
N VAL A 4 -9.06 0.54 3.89
CA VAL A 4 -10.39 0.01 4.27
C VAL A 4 -11.45 0.21 3.19
N THR A 5 -11.13 0.98 2.14
CA THR A 5 -12.03 1.31 1.03
C THR A 5 -11.26 1.30 -0.30
N GLU A 6 -11.94 0.99 -1.40
CA GLU A 6 -11.36 0.66 -2.71
C GLU A 6 -11.32 1.82 -3.72
N TRP A 7 -11.33 3.05 -3.22
CA TRP A 7 -11.36 4.27 -4.05
C TRP A 7 -10.17 4.33 -5.02
N ASP A 8 -10.43 4.76 -6.25
CA ASP A 8 -9.45 4.76 -7.35
C ASP A 8 -8.25 5.68 -7.12
N GLU A 9 -8.41 6.68 -6.26
CA GLU A 9 -7.37 7.61 -5.84
C GLU A 9 -6.22 6.86 -5.14
N PHE A 10 -6.52 5.79 -4.39
CA PHE A 10 -5.50 5.02 -3.66
C PHE A 10 -4.59 4.21 -4.59
N ARG A 11 -5.09 3.82 -5.77
CA ARG A 11 -4.29 3.14 -6.80
C ARG A 11 -3.23 4.06 -7.43
N ARG A 12 -3.41 5.39 -7.31
CA ARG A 12 -2.56 6.41 -7.95
C ARG A 12 -1.66 7.14 -6.94
N VAL A 13 -1.59 6.65 -5.72
CA VAL A 13 -0.76 7.22 -4.66
C VAL A 13 0.72 7.15 -5.04
N ASP A 14 1.45 8.24 -4.79
CA ASP A 14 2.91 8.28 -4.88
C ASP A 14 3.52 7.59 -3.65
N TRP A 15 3.76 6.29 -3.78
CA TRP A 15 4.34 5.45 -2.72
C TRP A 15 5.73 5.89 -2.31
N GLY A 16 6.51 6.48 -3.23
CA GLY A 16 7.84 7.02 -2.94
C GLY A 16 7.80 8.20 -1.97
N LYS A 17 6.84 9.11 -2.14
CA LYS A 17 6.60 10.19 -1.16
C LYS A 17 6.15 9.63 0.19
N LEU A 18 5.22 8.67 0.19
CA LEU A 18 4.73 8.08 1.43
C LEU A 18 5.84 7.36 2.22
N ALA A 19 6.74 6.66 1.53
CA ALA A 19 7.88 5.95 2.14
C ALA A 19 8.82 6.86 2.96
N ARG A 20 8.80 8.18 2.72
CA ARG A 20 9.61 9.17 3.43
C ARG A 20 8.97 9.68 4.72
N VAL A 21 7.64 9.58 4.85
CA VAL A 21 6.89 10.17 5.98
C VAL A 21 6.32 9.14 6.93
N VAL A 22 6.20 7.88 6.51
CA VAL A 22 5.71 6.80 7.38
C VAL A 22 6.81 6.26 8.29
N ARG A 23 6.48 6.00 9.55
CA ARG A 23 7.39 5.37 10.51
C ARG A 23 7.77 3.93 10.13
N ARG A 24 6.82 3.18 9.58
CA ARG A 24 7.02 1.81 9.08
C ARG A 24 6.41 1.69 7.70
N ARG A 25 7.16 1.14 6.76
CA ARG A 25 6.71 0.85 5.40
C ARG A 25 5.94 -0.48 5.38
N PHE A 26 4.76 -0.45 6.00
CA PHE A 26 3.85 -1.59 6.05
C PHE A 26 2.45 -1.15 5.62
N VAL A 27 1.84 -1.92 4.72
CA VAL A 27 0.50 -1.71 4.21
C VAL A 27 -0.33 -2.96 4.48
N LEU A 28 -1.45 -2.77 5.17
CA LEU A 28 -2.54 -3.73 5.19
C LEU A 28 -3.58 -3.28 4.15
N ASP A 29 -3.68 -4.01 3.05
CA ASP A 29 -4.69 -3.78 2.02
C ASP A 29 -5.90 -4.68 2.27
N GLY A 30 -6.92 -4.15 2.94
CA GLY A 30 -8.15 -4.88 3.22
C GLY A 30 -9.02 -5.13 1.98
N ARG A 31 -8.70 -4.51 0.84
CA ARG A 31 -9.50 -4.56 -0.39
C ARG A 31 -8.79 -5.22 -1.56
N ASN A 32 -7.53 -5.63 -1.39
CA ASN A 32 -6.69 -6.24 -2.41
C ASN A 32 -6.68 -5.44 -3.73
N CYS A 33 -6.64 -4.10 -3.65
CA CYS A 33 -6.71 -3.22 -4.81
C CYS A 33 -5.39 -2.54 -5.18
N LEU A 34 -4.36 -2.70 -4.36
CA LEU A 34 -3.01 -2.20 -4.62
C LEU A 34 -2.15 -3.27 -5.29
N ASP A 35 -1.15 -2.84 -6.08
CA ASP A 35 -0.14 -3.73 -6.67
C ASP A 35 1.00 -4.00 -5.66
N PRO A 36 1.14 -5.22 -5.10
CA PRO A 36 2.17 -5.52 -4.12
C PRO A 36 3.58 -5.35 -4.68
N ALA A 37 3.80 -5.57 -5.98
CA ALA A 37 5.13 -5.44 -6.59
C ALA A 37 5.54 -3.96 -6.66
N ALA A 38 4.62 -3.07 -7.02
CA ALA A 38 4.85 -1.63 -7.00
C ALA A 38 5.17 -1.13 -5.58
N LEU A 39 4.44 -1.60 -4.56
CA LEU A 39 4.71 -1.25 -3.17
C LEU A 39 6.06 -1.80 -2.68
N ALA A 40 6.38 -3.05 -3.02
CA ALA A 40 7.66 -3.69 -2.68
C ALA A 40 8.86 -2.95 -3.29
N ALA A 41 8.73 -2.41 -4.51
CA ALA A 41 9.76 -1.58 -5.15
C ALA A 41 10.08 -0.30 -4.35
N HIS A 42 9.15 0.17 -3.51
CA HIS A 42 9.34 1.28 -2.59
C HIS A 42 9.69 0.84 -1.15
N GLY A 43 9.94 -0.44 -0.95
CA GLY A 43 10.31 -1.04 0.33
C GLY A 43 9.14 -1.19 1.30
N PHE A 44 7.91 -1.29 0.79
CA PHE A 44 6.76 -1.64 1.62
C PHE A 44 6.58 -3.15 1.71
N GLU A 45 6.35 -3.63 2.92
CA GLU A 45 5.74 -4.93 3.18
C GLU A 45 4.21 -4.80 3.02
N VAL A 46 3.60 -5.72 2.28
CA VAL A 46 2.16 -5.72 2.00
C VAL A 46 1.53 -6.98 2.53
N CYS A 47 0.44 -6.82 3.26
CA CYS A 47 -0.44 -7.89 3.69
C CYS A 47 -1.84 -7.58 3.16
N GLY A 48 -2.51 -8.58 2.59
CA GLY A 48 -3.91 -8.46 2.19
C GLY A 48 -4.74 -9.63 2.71
N ILE A 49 -6.00 -9.67 2.32
CA ILE A 49 -6.95 -10.68 2.82
C ILE A 49 -7.04 -11.86 1.85
N GLY A 50 -6.79 -13.08 2.34
CA GLY A 50 -7.00 -14.32 1.58
C GLY A 50 -5.94 -14.65 0.51
N TRP A 51 -4.68 -14.30 0.76
CA TRP A 51 -3.53 -14.55 -0.12
C TRP A 51 -2.88 -15.91 0.16
#